data_AF-A0A4Q4BPI2-F1
#
_entry.id   AF-A0A4Q4BPI2-F1
#
_cell.length_a   1.000
_cell.length_b   1.000
_cell.length_c   1.000
_cell.angle_alpha   90.00
_cell.angle_beta   90.00
_cell.angle_gamma   90.00
#
_symmetry.space_group_name_H-M   'P 1'
#
loop_
_entity.id
_entity.type
_entity.pdbx_description
1 polymer ?
#
loop_
_entity_poly.entity_id
_entity_poly.type
_entity_poly.pdbx_seq_one_letter_code
_entity_poly.pdbx_strand_id
1 'polypeptide(L)'
;MQQLLQAMIAVRDGDFTVQLPPHLEGLQGKLADTFNEIVLANRRLANDLAKVSMRVGGEGQTRTRVNPANRQGQWADMEDSVNNLIRDMARPVETMTEAMAAVAKGDLTKTVPLETDGRPLQGEFLRAANIVNRMLEQMSEFSSEVTRVALEVGTAGRLGGQAKVKGVSGVWKDLTDSVNQMASNLTDQVRNISEVTIAVANGDLSRKITA
;
A
#
# COMPACT_ATOMS: atom_id res chain seq x y z
N MET A 1 40.21 -34.43 20.37
CA MET A 1 39.97 -33.13 21.05
C MET A 1 40.47 -31.92 20.27
N GLN A 2 41.71 -31.91 19.79
CA GLN A 2 42.24 -30.75 19.04
C GLN A 2 41.47 -30.44 17.74
N GLN A 3 41.09 -31.49 16.99
CA GLN A 3 40.24 -31.34 15.79
C GLN A 3 38.83 -30.83 16.11
N LEU A 4 38.21 -31.31 17.21
CA LEU A 4 36.91 -30.81 17.66
C LEU A 4 37.00 -29.32 18.03
N LEU A 5 38.04 -28.91 18.75
CA LEU A 5 38.26 -27.51 19.10
C LEU A 5 38.43 -26.64 17.85
N GLN A 6 39.20 -27.08 16.85
CA GLN A 6 39.34 -26.38 15.58
C GLN A 6 38.01 -26.27 14.83
N ALA A 7 37.24 -27.35 14.79
CA ALA A 7 35.93 -27.34 14.14
C ALA A 7 34.95 -26.40 14.87
N MET A 8 34.94 -26.39 16.20
CA MET A 8 34.14 -25.45 16.98
C MET A 8 34.57 -23.99 16.77
N ILE A 9 35.87 -23.72 16.64
CA ILE A 9 36.39 -22.39 16.29
C ILE A 9 35.90 -21.97 14.90
N ALA A 10 35.97 -22.85 13.89
CA ALA A 10 35.48 -22.56 12.55
C ALA A 10 33.98 -22.21 12.56
N VAL A 11 33.15 -23.01 13.25
CA VAL A 11 31.71 -22.74 13.38
C VAL A 11 31.43 -21.44 14.12
N ARG A 12 32.16 -21.16 15.21
CA ARG A 12 32.08 -19.90 15.97
C ARG A 12 32.35 -18.70 15.05
N ASP A 13 33.30 -18.84 14.14
CA ASP A 13 33.70 -17.80 13.20
C ASP A 13 32.79 -17.76 11.95
N GLY A 14 31.73 -18.57 11.92
CA GLY A 14 30.71 -18.58 10.86
C GLY A 14 31.00 -19.52 9.69
N ASP A 15 32.08 -20.30 9.74
CA ASP A 15 32.38 -21.32 8.74
C ASP A 15 31.56 -22.59 9.01
N PHE A 16 30.40 -22.66 8.37
CA PHE A 16 29.57 -23.85 8.41
C PHE A 16 29.99 -24.92 7.39
N THR A 17 31.14 -24.82 6.72
CA THR A 17 31.62 -25.84 5.77
C THR A 17 32.35 -27.00 6.45
N VAL A 18 32.88 -26.75 7.65
CA VAL A 18 33.66 -27.72 8.44
C VAL A 18 32.89 -29.00 8.75
N GLN A 19 33.60 -30.14 8.76
CA GLN A 19 33.06 -31.44 9.13
C GLN A 19 34.09 -32.22 9.96
N LEU A 20 33.60 -32.92 10.98
CA LEU A 20 34.37 -33.91 11.72
C LEU A 20 34.31 -35.27 11.01
N PRO A 21 35.33 -36.13 11.18
CA PRO A 21 35.41 -37.39 10.46
C PRO A 21 34.26 -38.36 10.82
N PRO A 22 33.61 -38.99 9.83
CA PRO A 22 32.43 -39.85 10.04
C PRO A 22 32.76 -41.27 10.52
N HIS A 23 34.05 -41.64 10.56
CA HIS A 23 34.50 -42.99 10.88
C HIS A 23 34.93 -43.17 12.35
N LEU A 24 34.71 -42.15 13.17
CA LEU A 24 34.97 -42.26 14.61
C LEU A 24 33.90 -43.17 15.22
N GLU A 25 34.32 -44.09 16.08
CA GLU A 25 33.40 -44.99 16.77
C GLU A 25 33.19 -44.60 18.25
N GLY A 26 32.19 -45.19 18.89
CA GLY A 26 31.87 -44.92 20.29
C GLY A 26 31.35 -43.50 20.53
N LEU A 27 31.67 -42.93 21.70
CA LEU A 27 31.18 -41.60 22.09
C LEU A 27 31.73 -40.48 21.19
N GLN A 28 32.95 -40.63 20.68
CA GLN A 28 33.58 -39.65 19.79
C GLN A 28 32.89 -39.61 18.42
N GLY A 29 32.47 -40.77 17.90
CA GLY A 29 31.63 -40.88 16.71
C GLY A 29 30.32 -40.13 16.86
N LYS A 30 29.55 -40.46 17.91
CA LYS A 30 28.28 -39.79 18.19
C LYS A 30 28.42 -38.27 18.33
N LEU A 31 29.49 -37.81 18.98
CA LEU A 31 29.76 -36.38 19.09
C LEU A 31 30.08 -35.73 17.74
N ALA A 32 30.85 -36.41 16.89
CA ALA A 32 31.16 -35.95 15.54
C ALA A 32 29.90 -35.88 14.66
N ASP A 33 29.04 -36.89 14.72
CA ASP A 33 27.77 -36.94 13.99
C ASP A 33 26.84 -35.81 14.42
N THR A 34 26.59 -35.67 15.73
CA THR A 34 25.74 -34.59 16.26
C THR A 34 26.31 -33.20 15.93
N PHE A 35 27.63 -33.02 16.02
CA PHE A 35 28.27 -31.77 15.60
C PHE A 35 28.02 -31.48 14.12
N ASN A 36 28.23 -32.47 13.24
CA ASN A 36 28.04 -32.32 11.80
C ASN A 36 26.58 -32.01 11.44
N GLU A 37 25.61 -32.59 12.15
CA GLU A 37 24.19 -32.27 12.00
C GLU A 37 23.88 -30.82 12.36
N ILE A 38 24.44 -30.30 13.47
CA ILE A 38 24.28 -28.90 13.87
C ILE A 38 24.90 -27.96 12.82
N VAL A 39 26.11 -28.28 12.33
CA VAL A 39 26.77 -27.49 11.28
C VAL A 39 25.93 -27.45 10.00
N LEU A 40 25.37 -28.59 9.60
CA LEU A 40 24.48 -28.68 8.43
C LEU A 40 23.21 -27.84 8.62
N ALA A 41 22.60 -27.88 9.80
CA ALA A 41 21.42 -27.08 10.11
C ALA A 41 21.71 -25.57 10.02
N ASN A 42 22.84 -25.12 10.60
CA ASN A 42 23.29 -23.74 10.54
C ASN A 42 23.57 -23.28 9.09
N ARG A 43 24.25 -24.11 8.30
CA ARG A 43 24.53 -23.83 6.88
C ARG A 43 23.22 -23.63 6.09
N ARG A 44 22.23 -24.49 6.31
CA ARG A 44 20.92 -24.39 5.64
C ARG A 44 20.20 -23.12 6.05
N LEU A 45 20.12 -22.83 7.34
CA LEU A 45 19.47 -21.61 7.84
C LEU A 45 20.13 -20.34 7.26
N ALA A 46 21.46 -20.25 7.29
CA ALA A 46 22.19 -19.12 6.72
C ALA A 46 21.87 -18.92 5.22
N ASN A 47 21.85 -20.01 4.45
CA ASN A 47 21.49 -19.96 3.03
C ASN A 47 20.03 -19.54 2.80
N ASP A 48 19.10 -20.05 3.60
CA ASP A 48 17.68 -19.72 3.48
C ASP A 48 17.43 -18.25 3.83
N LEU A 49 18.04 -17.75 4.90
CA LEU A 49 17.97 -16.34 5.29
C LEU A 49 18.56 -15.42 4.22
N ALA A 50 19.71 -15.78 3.63
CA ALA A 50 20.31 -15.00 2.54
C ALA A 50 19.40 -14.92 1.31
N LYS A 51 18.79 -16.05 0.91
CA LYS A 51 17.83 -16.10 -0.20
C LYS A 51 16.59 -15.25 0.08
N VAL A 52 16.02 -15.36 1.27
CA VAL A 52 14.83 -14.59 1.66
C VAL A 52 15.16 -13.11 1.71
N SER A 53 16.30 -12.72 2.28
CA SER A 53 16.76 -11.33 2.31
C SER A 53 16.89 -10.74 0.90
N MET A 54 17.48 -11.48 -0.04
CA MET A 54 17.63 -11.03 -1.42
C MET A 54 16.28 -10.88 -2.12
N ARG A 55 15.40 -11.88 -2.01
CA ARG A 55 14.11 -11.88 -2.71
C ARG A 55 13.11 -10.89 -2.10
N VAL A 56 13.01 -10.82 -0.78
CA VAL A 56 12.08 -9.91 -0.09
C VAL A 56 12.62 -8.49 -0.10
N GLY A 57 13.87 -8.29 0.33
CA GLY A 57 14.46 -6.96 0.47
C GLY A 57 14.97 -6.37 -0.83
N GLY A 58 15.58 -7.17 -1.70
CA GLY A 58 16.15 -6.70 -2.97
C GLY A 58 15.16 -6.69 -4.13
N GLU A 59 14.32 -7.73 -4.24
CA GLU A 59 13.40 -7.90 -5.39
C GLU A 59 11.93 -7.56 -5.06
N GLY A 60 11.61 -7.25 -3.81
CA GLY A 60 10.23 -6.96 -3.38
C GLY A 60 9.28 -8.17 -3.43
N GLN A 61 9.80 -9.40 -3.55
CA GLN A 61 9.00 -10.63 -3.56
C GLN A 61 8.60 -11.02 -2.14
N THR A 62 7.72 -10.20 -1.54
CA THR A 62 7.26 -10.29 -0.14
C THR A 62 6.46 -11.55 0.20
N ARG A 63 6.20 -12.43 -0.77
CA ARG A 63 5.60 -13.76 -0.59
C ARG A 63 6.63 -14.86 -0.34
N THR A 64 7.92 -14.56 -0.52
CA THR A 64 9.01 -15.50 -0.22
C THR A 64 9.11 -15.73 1.30
N ARG A 65 9.28 -16.98 1.72
CA ARG A 65 9.37 -17.38 3.13
C ARG A 65 10.59 -18.28 3.35
N VAL A 66 11.10 -18.30 4.58
CA VAL A 66 12.10 -19.27 5.04
C VAL A 66 11.44 -20.65 5.07
N ASN A 67 12.14 -21.67 4.59
CA ASN A 67 11.65 -23.04 4.59
C ASN A 67 11.91 -23.70 5.96
N PRO A 68 10.88 -24.21 6.66
CA PRO A 68 11.02 -24.81 7.98
C PRO A 68 11.86 -26.10 8.04
N ALA A 69 12.10 -26.76 6.91
CA ALA A 69 13.00 -27.93 6.74
C ALA A 69 12.99 -28.97 7.89
N ASN A 70 11.82 -29.29 8.45
CA ASN A 70 11.62 -30.22 9.58
C ASN A 70 12.42 -29.90 10.85
N ARG A 71 12.84 -28.64 11.04
CA ARG A 71 13.48 -28.20 12.28
C ARG A 71 12.45 -28.19 13.41
N GLN A 72 12.89 -28.46 14.63
CA GLN A 72 12.04 -28.52 15.83
C GLN A 72 12.59 -27.60 16.92
N GLY A 73 11.74 -27.26 17.89
CA GLY A 73 12.09 -26.38 19.00
C GLY A 73 12.44 -24.98 18.52
N GLN A 74 13.38 -24.34 19.21
CA GLN A 74 13.69 -22.92 19.03
C GLN A 74 14.16 -22.55 17.61
N TRP A 75 14.69 -23.50 16.84
CA TRP A 75 15.05 -23.26 15.44
C TRP A 75 13.82 -23.02 14.56
N ALA A 76 12.73 -23.77 14.79
CA ALA A 76 11.47 -23.54 14.10
C ALA A 76 10.87 -22.19 14.52
N ASP A 77 10.91 -21.88 15.82
CA ASP A 77 10.39 -20.62 16.35
C ASP A 77 11.10 -19.39 15.73
N MET A 78 12.41 -19.48 15.49
CA MET A 78 13.18 -18.41 14.81
C MET A 78 12.72 -18.22 13.36
N GLU A 79 12.48 -19.30 12.63
CA GLU A 79 12.05 -19.25 11.23
C GLU A 79 10.63 -18.72 11.10
N ASP A 80 9.75 -19.14 12.00
CA ASP A 80 8.41 -18.61 12.13
C ASP A 80 8.42 -17.12 12.49
N SER A 81 9.33 -16.69 13.37
CA SER A 81 9.50 -15.27 13.71
C SER A 81 9.88 -14.42 12.49
N VAL A 82 10.83 -14.90 11.67
CA VAL A 82 11.20 -14.21 10.41
C VAL A 82 10.04 -14.19 9.43
N ASN A 83 9.35 -15.31 9.26
CA ASN A 83 8.19 -15.42 8.36
C ASN A 83 7.02 -14.54 8.79
N ASN A 84 6.78 -14.42 10.09
CA ASN A 84 5.77 -13.54 10.67
C ASN A 84 6.15 -12.08 10.43
N LEU A 85 7.41 -11.68 10.68
CA LEU A 85 7.87 -10.32 10.40
C LEU A 85 7.68 -9.94 8.93
N ILE A 86 8.05 -10.83 8.00
CA ILE A 86 7.84 -10.59 6.56
C ILE A 86 6.34 -10.42 6.25
N ARG A 87 5.48 -11.27 6.83
CA ARG A 87 4.02 -11.17 6.63
C ARG A 87 3.47 -9.85 7.17
N ASP A 88 3.84 -9.49 8.39
CA ASP A 88 3.35 -8.30 9.09
C ASP A 88 3.81 -7.02 8.39
N MET A 89 4.98 -7.02 7.75
CA MET A 89 5.44 -5.90 6.93
C MET A 89 4.81 -5.88 5.53
N ALA A 90 4.56 -7.04 4.93
CA ALA A 90 4.03 -7.15 3.57
C ALA A 90 2.56 -6.74 3.47
N ARG A 91 1.74 -7.17 4.43
CA ARG A 91 0.29 -7.07 4.33
C ARG A 91 -0.21 -5.61 4.25
N PRO A 92 0.24 -4.66 5.09
CA PRO A 92 -0.16 -3.26 4.94
C PRO A 92 0.18 -2.69 3.56
N VAL A 93 1.33 -3.06 3.00
CA VAL A 93 1.77 -2.61 1.67
C VAL A 93 0.87 -3.18 0.56
N GLU A 94 0.51 -4.47 0.65
CA GLU A 94 -0.44 -5.09 -0.28
C GLU A 94 -1.80 -4.38 -0.23
N THR A 95 -2.34 -4.15 0.97
CA THR A 95 -3.63 -3.48 1.15
C THR A 95 -3.63 -2.03 0.66
N MET A 96 -2.54 -1.28 0.88
CA MET A 96 -2.40 0.07 0.30
C MET A 96 -2.36 0.04 -1.23
N THR A 97 -1.65 -0.93 -1.80
CA THR A 97 -1.58 -1.13 -3.26
C THR A 97 -2.94 -1.44 -3.85
N GLU A 98 -3.74 -2.28 -3.17
CA GLU A 98 -5.11 -2.60 -3.57
C GLU A 98 -6.03 -1.37 -3.55
N ALA A 99 -5.95 -0.55 -2.50
CA ALA A 99 -6.71 0.69 -2.43
C ALA A 99 -6.33 1.65 -3.56
N MET A 100 -5.03 1.83 -3.83
CA MET A 100 -4.56 2.66 -4.95
C MET A 100 -5.03 2.10 -6.32
N ALA A 101 -5.03 0.79 -6.50
CA ALA A 101 -5.52 0.16 -7.72
C ALA A 101 -7.04 0.34 -7.89
N ALA A 102 -7.81 0.39 -6.80
CA ALA A 102 -9.23 0.70 -6.84
C ALA A 102 -9.47 2.15 -7.29
N VAL A 103 -8.72 3.11 -6.75
CA VAL A 103 -8.75 4.51 -7.17
C VAL A 103 -8.44 4.67 -8.64
N ALA A 104 -7.43 3.98 -9.13
CA ALA A 104 -7.05 4.01 -10.55
C ALA A 104 -8.19 3.53 -11.47
N LYS A 105 -9.14 2.74 -10.95
CA LYS A 105 -10.35 2.29 -11.65
C LYS A 105 -11.58 3.16 -11.36
N GLY A 106 -11.42 4.24 -10.60
CA GLY A 106 -12.51 5.15 -10.21
C GLY A 106 -13.32 4.70 -8.99
N ASP A 107 -12.92 3.63 -8.30
CA ASP A 107 -13.58 3.19 -7.06
C ASP A 107 -12.94 3.90 -5.85
N LEU A 108 -13.59 4.96 -5.39
CA LEU A 108 -13.17 5.76 -4.23
C LEU A 108 -13.77 5.25 -2.91
N THR A 109 -14.52 4.15 -2.93
CA THR A 109 -15.14 3.57 -1.73
C THR A 109 -14.20 2.62 -0.98
N LYS A 110 -13.14 2.16 -1.67
CA LYS A 110 -12.14 1.24 -1.12
C LYS A 110 -11.07 2.01 -0.37
N THR A 111 -11.12 1.93 0.96
CA THR A 111 -10.12 2.51 1.86
C THR A 111 -9.09 1.48 2.31
N VAL A 112 -8.02 1.95 2.94
CA VAL A 112 -7.03 1.12 3.63
C VAL A 112 -7.52 0.83 5.05
N PRO A 113 -7.81 -0.44 5.41
CA PRO A 113 -8.04 -0.88 6.78
C PRO A 113 -6.99 -0.33 7.75
N LEU A 114 -7.45 0.22 8.87
CA LEU A 114 -6.58 0.68 9.97
C LEU A 114 -6.32 -0.42 11.01
N GLU A 115 -6.77 -1.64 10.74
CA GLU A 115 -6.63 -2.81 11.59
C GLU A 115 -6.24 -4.02 10.74
N THR A 116 -5.46 -4.93 11.32
CA THR A 116 -5.06 -6.20 10.70
C THR A 116 -5.07 -7.28 11.77
N ASP A 117 -5.81 -8.36 11.53
CA ASP A 117 -5.96 -9.52 12.44
C ASP A 117 -6.32 -9.14 13.89
N GLY A 118 -7.29 -8.24 14.07
CA GLY A 118 -7.72 -7.83 15.42
C GLY A 118 -6.81 -6.80 16.08
N ARG A 119 -5.79 -6.28 15.37
CA ARG A 119 -4.81 -5.34 15.90
C ARG A 119 -4.76 -4.05 15.10
N PRO A 120 -4.83 -2.87 15.75
CA PRO A 120 -4.72 -1.61 15.04
C PRO A 120 -3.31 -1.49 14.43
N LEU A 121 -3.25 -0.90 13.24
CA LEU A 121 -1.98 -0.47 12.65
C LEU A 121 -1.32 0.55 13.58
N GLN A 122 0.00 0.55 13.61
CA GLN A 122 0.80 1.45 14.45
C GLN A 122 1.98 2.02 13.66
N GLY A 123 2.61 3.07 14.22
CA GLY A 123 3.83 3.65 13.66
C GLY A 123 3.68 4.10 12.21
N GLU A 124 4.64 3.71 11.37
CA GLU A 124 4.68 4.09 9.95
C GLU A 124 3.50 3.56 9.14
N PHE A 125 3.04 2.33 9.42
CA PHE A 125 1.93 1.74 8.67
C PHE A 125 0.63 2.50 8.92
N LEU A 126 0.37 2.90 10.17
CA LEU A 126 -0.79 3.73 10.50
C LEU A 126 -0.70 5.11 9.83
N ARG A 127 0.47 5.74 9.87
CA ARG A 127 0.68 7.04 9.21
C ARG A 127 0.41 6.95 7.72
N ALA A 128 1.00 5.97 7.04
CA ALA A 128 0.81 5.76 5.60
C ALA A 128 -0.67 5.47 5.27
N ALA A 129 -1.33 4.59 6.03
CA ALA A 129 -2.74 4.27 5.82
C ALA A 129 -3.64 5.53 5.97
N ASN A 130 -3.38 6.35 6.99
CA ASN A 130 -4.11 7.61 7.19
C ASN A 130 -3.88 8.62 6.08
N ILE A 131 -2.65 8.74 5.56
CA ILE A 131 -2.34 9.61 4.42
C ILE A 131 -3.14 9.17 3.19
N VAL A 132 -3.11 7.87 2.88
CA VAL A 132 -3.88 7.32 1.75
C VAL A 132 -5.37 7.55 1.94
N ASN A 133 -5.91 7.23 3.12
CA ASN A 133 -7.35 7.42 3.41
C ASN A 133 -7.78 8.88 3.33
N ARG A 134 -6.96 9.83 3.78
CA ARG A 134 -7.25 11.25 3.65
C ARG A 134 -7.24 11.71 2.20
N MET A 135 -6.31 11.21 1.39
CA MET A 135 -6.30 11.47 -0.05
C MET A 135 -7.57 10.92 -0.72
N LEU A 136 -7.99 9.69 -0.36
CA LEU A 136 -9.23 9.08 -0.86
C LEU A 136 -10.47 9.91 -0.52
N GLU A 137 -10.56 10.36 0.73
CA GLU A 137 -11.66 11.20 1.21
C GLU A 137 -11.76 12.50 0.39
N GLN A 138 -10.62 13.19 0.19
CA GLN A 138 -10.58 14.41 -0.61
C GLN A 138 -10.99 14.17 -2.07
N MET A 139 -10.55 13.06 -2.68
CA MET A 139 -10.96 12.69 -4.03
C MET A 139 -12.46 12.40 -4.11
N SER A 140 -13.02 11.72 -3.10
CA SER A 140 -14.44 11.36 -3.03
C SER A 140 -15.33 12.59 -2.87
N GLU A 141 -14.97 13.50 -1.97
CA GLU A 141 -15.68 14.77 -1.77
C GLU A 141 -15.67 15.61 -3.06
N PHE A 142 -14.51 15.75 -3.69
CA PHE A 142 -14.39 16.46 -4.96
C PHE A 142 -15.26 15.83 -6.06
N SER A 143 -15.17 14.51 -6.26
CA SER A 143 -15.95 13.79 -7.27
C SER A 143 -17.46 13.95 -7.05
N SER A 144 -17.91 13.87 -5.80
CA SER A 144 -19.31 14.07 -5.43
C SER A 144 -19.78 15.48 -5.76
N GLU A 145 -19.00 16.50 -5.37
CA GLU A 145 -19.34 17.91 -5.61
C GLU A 145 -19.38 18.27 -7.09
N VAL A 146 -18.40 17.81 -7.88
CA VAL A 146 -18.41 18.02 -9.33
C VAL A 146 -19.61 17.36 -9.99
N THR A 147 -19.94 16.13 -9.58
CA THR A 147 -21.11 15.42 -10.10
C THR A 147 -22.41 16.16 -9.75
N ARG A 148 -22.52 16.64 -8.51
CA ARG A 148 -23.68 17.41 -8.05
C ARG A 148 -23.88 18.69 -8.86
N VAL A 149 -22.82 19.49 -9.04
CA VAL A 149 -22.88 20.74 -9.80
C VAL A 149 -23.20 20.51 -11.26
N ALA A 150 -22.60 19.47 -11.87
CA ALA A 150 -22.90 19.10 -13.25
C ALA A 150 -24.39 18.75 -13.43
N LEU A 151 -24.97 18.00 -12.49
CA LEU A 151 -26.40 17.67 -12.52
C LEU A 151 -27.28 18.90 -12.26
N GLU A 152 -26.96 19.73 -11.26
CA GLU A 152 -27.74 20.92 -10.92
C GLU A 152 -27.79 21.93 -12.05
N VAL A 153 -26.62 22.37 -12.53
CA VAL A 153 -26.51 23.43 -13.53
C VAL A 153 -26.76 22.91 -14.94
N GLY A 154 -26.21 21.73 -15.27
CA GLY A 154 -26.25 21.18 -16.63
C GLY A 154 -27.53 20.43 -16.97
N THR A 155 -28.12 19.70 -16.03
CA THR A 155 -29.29 18.84 -16.32
C THR A 155 -30.58 19.37 -15.72
N ALA A 156 -30.57 19.76 -14.44
CA ALA A 156 -31.76 20.23 -13.73
C ALA A 156 -32.09 21.71 -13.99
N GLY A 157 -31.19 22.45 -14.64
CA GLY A 157 -31.36 23.88 -14.94
C GLY A 157 -31.37 24.76 -13.68
N ARG A 158 -30.87 24.27 -12.54
CA ARG A 158 -30.71 25.03 -11.31
C ARG A 158 -29.46 25.89 -11.41
N LEU A 159 -29.64 27.09 -11.97
CA LEU A 159 -28.55 28.02 -12.25
C LEU A 159 -27.95 28.61 -10.96
N GLY A 160 -26.64 28.85 -10.96
CA GLY A 160 -25.89 29.40 -9.84
C GLY A 160 -25.33 28.36 -8.85
N GLY A 161 -25.49 27.06 -9.14
CA GLY A 161 -24.84 25.98 -8.38
C GLY A 161 -23.32 26.06 -8.48
N GLN A 162 -22.63 25.86 -7.35
CA GLN A 162 -21.17 25.87 -7.26
C GLN A 162 -20.69 24.72 -6.37
N ALA A 163 -19.53 24.17 -6.70
CA ALA A 163 -18.82 23.14 -5.97
C ALA A 163 -18.18 23.75 -4.73
N LYS A 164 -18.37 23.11 -3.59
CA LYS A 164 -17.80 23.53 -2.30
C LYS A 164 -17.05 22.36 -1.67
N VAL A 165 -15.78 22.23 -2.03
CA VAL A 165 -14.90 21.19 -1.49
C VAL A 165 -14.04 21.80 -0.38
N LYS A 166 -14.10 21.23 0.83
CA LYS A 166 -13.37 21.79 1.98
C LYS A 166 -11.88 21.42 1.95
N GLY A 167 -11.03 22.34 2.39
CA GLY A 167 -9.61 22.06 2.61
C GLY A 167 -8.80 21.70 1.35
N VAL A 168 -9.30 22.06 0.16
CA VAL A 168 -8.57 21.88 -1.09
C VAL A 168 -7.47 22.93 -1.26
N SER A 169 -6.33 22.50 -1.78
CA SER A 169 -5.18 23.34 -2.10
C SER A 169 -4.47 22.81 -3.35
N GLY A 170 -3.69 23.66 -4.01
CA GLY A 170 -2.99 23.29 -5.25
C GLY A 170 -3.96 22.83 -6.34
N VAL A 171 -3.62 21.74 -7.03
CA VAL A 171 -4.39 21.22 -8.19
C VAL A 171 -5.88 21.03 -7.87
N TRP A 172 -6.22 20.56 -6.67
CA TRP A 172 -7.63 20.36 -6.28
C TRP A 172 -8.43 21.66 -6.20
N LYS A 173 -7.78 22.73 -5.74
CA LYS A 173 -8.39 24.06 -5.72
C LYS A 173 -8.58 24.58 -7.14
N ASP A 174 -7.55 24.48 -7.98
CA ASP A 174 -7.61 24.95 -9.37
C ASP A 174 -8.71 24.24 -10.16
N LEU A 175 -8.89 22.93 -9.96
CA LEU A 175 -9.97 22.16 -10.57
C LEU A 175 -11.36 22.58 -10.06
N THR A 176 -11.50 22.81 -8.75
CA THR A 176 -12.75 23.27 -8.15
C THR A 176 -13.14 24.66 -8.68
N ASP A 177 -12.17 25.57 -8.74
CA ASP A 177 -12.36 26.93 -9.26
C ASP A 177 -12.72 26.89 -10.77
N SER A 178 -12.11 25.99 -11.54
CA SER A 178 -12.43 25.80 -12.97
C SER A 178 -13.87 25.29 -13.19
N VAL A 179 -14.33 24.32 -12.39
CA VAL A 179 -15.72 23.83 -12.44
C VAL A 179 -16.70 24.95 -12.07
N ASN A 180 -16.37 25.75 -11.05
CA ASN A 180 -17.19 26.89 -10.63
C ASN A 180 -17.27 27.98 -11.70
N GLN A 181 -16.16 28.26 -12.40
CA GLN A 181 -16.16 29.20 -13.51
C GLN A 181 -17.05 28.70 -14.66
N MET A 182 -16.97 27.41 -15.00
CA MET A 182 -17.82 26.82 -16.03
C MET A 182 -19.31 26.91 -15.66
N ALA A 183 -19.66 26.59 -14.41
CA ALA A 183 -21.02 26.67 -13.91
C ALA A 183 -21.56 28.11 -13.90
N SER A 184 -20.73 29.10 -13.56
CA SER A 184 -21.08 30.52 -13.63
C SER A 184 -21.34 30.95 -15.08
N ASN A 185 -20.43 30.61 -15.99
CA ASN A 185 -20.57 30.96 -17.40
C ASN A 185 -21.87 30.38 -18.00
N LEU A 186 -22.19 29.11 -17.73
CA LEU A 186 -23.46 28.51 -18.17
C LEU A 186 -24.67 29.25 -17.57
N THR A 187 -24.61 29.60 -16.28
CA THR A 187 -25.68 30.34 -15.60
C THR A 187 -25.94 31.68 -16.26
N ASP A 188 -24.89 32.44 -16.54
CA ASP A 188 -24.97 33.77 -17.14
C ASP A 188 -25.50 33.69 -18.57
N GLN A 189 -25.03 32.71 -19.36
CA GLN A 189 -25.51 32.44 -20.71
C GLN A 189 -27.02 32.12 -20.74
N VAL A 190 -27.50 31.22 -19.87
CA VAL A 190 -28.92 30.84 -19.85
C VAL A 190 -29.80 32.01 -19.38
N ARG A 191 -29.34 32.81 -18.41
CA ARG A 191 -30.05 34.02 -17.98
C ARG A 191 -30.14 35.06 -19.09
N ASN A 192 -29.05 35.32 -19.82
CA ASN A 192 -29.04 36.24 -20.95
C ASN A 192 -30.06 35.81 -22.02
N ILE A 193 -30.09 34.51 -22.36
CA ILE A 193 -31.07 33.96 -23.30
C ILE A 193 -32.50 34.15 -22.78
N SER A 194 -32.73 33.92 -21.49
CA SER A 194 -34.04 34.08 -20.86
C SER A 194 -34.51 35.54 -20.93
N GLU A 195 -33.65 36.50 -20.61
CA GLU A 195 -33.94 37.94 -20.70
C GLU A 195 -34.29 38.38 -22.12
N VAL A 196 -33.52 37.94 -23.11
CA VAL A 196 -33.79 38.23 -24.53
C VAL A 196 -35.11 37.61 -24.96
N THR A 197 -35.42 36.38 -24.53
CA THR A 197 -36.68 35.70 -24.86
C THR A 197 -37.88 36.43 -24.27
N ILE A 198 -37.77 36.92 -23.04
CA ILE A 198 -38.81 37.74 -22.39
C ILE A 198 -38.99 39.07 -23.16
N ALA A 199 -37.92 39.73 -23.56
CA ALA A 199 -37.99 40.97 -24.33
C ALA A 199 -38.71 40.77 -25.68
N VAL A 200 -38.35 39.70 -26.40
CA VAL A 200 -39.00 39.32 -27.66
C VAL A 200 -40.49 39.01 -27.45
N ALA A 201 -40.85 38.28 -26.39
CA ALA A 201 -42.25 37.97 -26.06
C ALA A 201 -43.06 39.24 -25.74
N ASN A 202 -42.41 40.27 -25.21
CA ASN A 202 -43.01 41.60 -24.96
C ASN A 202 -42.96 42.53 -26.18
N GLY A 203 -42.48 42.05 -27.34
CA GLY A 203 -42.44 42.80 -28.60
C GLY A 203 -41.16 43.61 -28.85
N ASP A 204 -40.16 43.53 -27.98
CA ASP A 204 -38.86 44.19 -28.17
C ASP A 204 -37.88 43.26 -28.91
N LEU A 205 -37.79 43.42 -30.23
CA LEU A 205 -36.87 42.69 -31.11
C LEU A 205 -35.47 43.33 -31.18
N SER A 206 -35.22 44.43 -30.47
CA SER A 206 -33.92 45.11 -30.49
C SER A 206 -32.87 44.41 -29.62
N ARG A 207 -33.31 43.57 -28.67
CA ARG A 207 -32.43 42.79 -27.78
C ARG A 207 -31.77 41.63 -28.52
N LYS A 208 -30.50 41.40 -28.24
CA LYS A 208 -29.69 40.32 -28.81
C LYS A 208 -29.03 39.51 -27.70
N ILE A 209 -28.84 38.22 -27.97
CA ILE A 209 -28.04 37.34 -27.10
C ILE A 209 -26.59 37.81 -27.15
N THR A 210 -26.02 38.06 -25.98
CA THR A 210 -24.61 38.44 -25.80
C THR A 210 -23.90 37.38 -24.98
N ALA A 211 -22.69 37.01 -25.41
CA ALA A 211 -21.86 36.00 -24.74
C ALA A 211 -21.19 36.53 -23.47
#